data_AF-A0A3D5KYH6-F1
#
_entry.id   AF-A0A3D5KYH6-F1
#
_cell.length_a   1.000
_cell.length_b   1.000
_cell.length_c   1.000
_cell.angle_alpha   90.00
_cell.angle_beta   90.00
_cell.angle_gamma   90.00
#
_symmetry.space_group_name_H-M   'P 1'
#
loop_
_entity.id
_entity.type
_entity.pdbx_description
1 polymer ?
#
loop_
_entity_poly.entity_id
_entity_poly.type
_entity_poly.pdbx_seq_one_letter_code
_entity_poly.pdbx_strand_id
1 'polypeptide(L)'
;NIVCFPESMDLNILGRILEGGQKKVLEAGGSLVGGHSIDDAGVKYGLAVTGFVNPKKMWTNDGAKEGDVLIFTKRLGTGILTAGRNVGETTDAQLSACLRQMTTLNRGAAEAASGFEIHAATDVTGFGFLGHLTEMLGILPHAGSRLKLSDAGDLSCVIYREEIPLLPGALSLASNFVTTGGGQKNRNYCGDLVDFAPSVTFGMQEVLFDPQTAGGLLFAVAEKDANALWAKLTSLGIPAAMVGKITEKGGNGSALPVVVC
;
A
#
# COMPACT_ATOMS: atom_id res chain seq x y z
N ASN A 1 13.55 -3.28 -18.13
CA ASN A 1 14.44 -3.89 -17.14
C ASN A 1 15.53 -2.89 -16.78
N ILE A 2 15.70 -2.54 -15.50
CA ILE A 2 16.73 -1.58 -15.05
C ILE A 2 17.42 -2.20 -13.85
N VAL A 3 18.74 -2.33 -13.92
CA VAL A 3 19.53 -2.91 -12.85
C VAL A 3 20.76 -2.07 -12.55
N CYS A 4 21.02 -1.88 -11.26
CA CYS A 4 22.31 -1.41 -10.76
C CYS A 4 22.96 -2.55 -9.98
N PHE A 5 24.16 -2.97 -10.35
CA PHE A 5 24.79 -4.15 -9.78
C PHE A 5 26.32 -3.96 -9.71
N PRO A 6 26.97 -4.26 -8.57
CA PRO A 6 28.42 -4.10 -8.46
C PRO A 6 29.16 -5.07 -9.38
N GLU A 7 30.12 -4.57 -10.16
CA GLU A 7 30.98 -5.44 -11.01
C GLU A 7 31.74 -6.51 -10.21
N SER A 8 32.02 -6.24 -8.93
CA SER A 8 32.73 -7.15 -8.03
C SER A 8 31.87 -8.28 -7.47
N MET A 9 30.55 -8.25 -7.65
CA MET A 9 29.63 -9.23 -7.11
C MET A 9 29.38 -10.40 -8.08
N ASP A 10 29.06 -11.57 -7.54
CA ASP A 10 28.79 -12.78 -8.33
C ASP A 10 27.62 -12.59 -9.32
N LEU A 11 27.93 -12.67 -10.63
CA LEU A 11 26.96 -12.53 -11.71
C LEU A 11 25.88 -13.63 -11.71
N ASN A 12 26.09 -14.76 -11.03
CA ASN A 12 25.02 -15.74 -10.83
C ASN A 12 23.89 -15.19 -9.96
N ILE A 13 24.20 -14.30 -9.01
CA ILE A 13 23.19 -13.58 -8.22
C ILE A 13 22.38 -12.67 -9.14
N LEU A 14 23.06 -11.91 -10.01
CA LEU A 14 22.40 -11.07 -11.02
C LEU A 14 21.47 -11.90 -11.92
N GLY A 15 21.96 -13.04 -12.44
CA GLY A 15 21.15 -13.95 -13.25
C GLY A 15 19.85 -14.37 -12.57
N ARG A 16 19.89 -14.72 -11.28
CA ARG A 16 18.69 -15.08 -10.50
C ARG A 16 17.72 -13.93 -10.28
N ILE A 17 18.23 -12.71 -10.06
CA ILE A 17 17.39 -11.50 -9.94
C ILE A 17 16.63 -11.25 -11.25
N LEU A 18 17.35 -11.29 -12.38
CA LEU A 18 16.77 -11.09 -13.71
C LEU A 18 15.74 -12.18 -14.05
N GLU A 19 16.05 -13.44 -13.73
CA GLU A 19 15.13 -14.56 -13.93
C GLU A 19 13.83 -14.38 -13.13
N GLY A 20 13.93 -14.00 -11.85
CA GLY A 20 12.76 -13.75 -11.01
C GLY A 20 11.88 -12.62 -11.56
N GLY A 21 12.50 -11.52 -11.99
CA GLY A 21 11.81 -10.42 -12.64
C GLY A 21 11.12 -10.82 -13.94
N GLN A 22 11.80 -11.57 -14.80
CA GLN A 22 11.23 -12.09 -16.05
C GLN A 22 10.02 -12.98 -15.80
N LYS A 23 10.11 -13.93 -14.84
CA LYS A 23 8.99 -14.81 -14.47
C LYS A 23 7.76 -14.01 -14.05
N LYS A 24 7.94 -12.94 -13.26
CA LYS A 24 6.83 -12.10 -12.79
C LYS A 24 6.21 -11.26 -13.92
N VAL A 25 7.02 -10.77 -14.86
CA VAL A 25 6.51 -10.08 -16.06
C VAL A 25 5.67 -11.01 -16.93
N LEU A 26 6.13 -12.24 -17.14
CA LEU A 26 5.38 -13.27 -17.89
C LEU A 26 4.06 -13.62 -17.20
N GLU A 27 4.06 -13.79 -15.88
CA GLU A 27 2.83 -14.03 -15.09
C GLU A 27 1.83 -12.88 -15.22
N ALA A 28 2.32 -11.64 -15.29
CA ALA A 28 1.48 -10.46 -15.53
C ALA A 28 0.93 -10.37 -16.97
N GLY A 29 1.33 -11.27 -17.87
CA GLY A 29 0.96 -11.25 -19.28
C GLY A 29 1.77 -10.27 -20.13
N GLY A 30 2.85 -9.72 -19.58
CA GLY A 30 3.76 -8.82 -20.27
C GLY A 30 4.91 -9.53 -20.98
N SER A 31 5.70 -8.76 -21.72
CA SER A 31 6.97 -9.21 -22.31
C SER A 31 8.10 -8.28 -21.90
N LEU A 32 9.28 -8.86 -21.64
CA LEU A 32 10.47 -8.11 -21.32
C LEU A 32 11.23 -7.78 -22.62
N VAL A 33 11.15 -6.52 -23.07
CA VAL A 33 11.65 -6.10 -24.39
C VAL A 33 13.04 -5.44 -24.36
N GLY A 34 13.82 -5.68 -23.29
CA GLY A 34 15.18 -5.16 -23.13
C GLY A 34 15.45 -4.59 -21.74
N GLY A 35 16.59 -3.90 -21.60
CA GLY A 35 16.98 -3.27 -20.35
C GLY A 35 18.24 -2.42 -20.40
N HIS A 36 18.59 -1.88 -19.24
CA HIS A 36 19.80 -1.13 -19.01
C HIS A 36 20.44 -1.56 -17.68
N SER A 37 21.77 -1.69 -17.67
CA SER A 37 22.56 -2.08 -16.52
C SER A 37 23.57 -0.98 -16.18
N ILE A 38 23.73 -0.67 -14.89
CA ILE A 38 24.57 0.40 -14.38
C ILE A 38 25.49 -0.19 -13.30
N ASP A 39 26.78 0.14 -13.30
CA ASP A 39 27.66 -0.19 -12.19
C ASP A 39 27.34 0.71 -10.98
N ASP A 40 27.14 0.09 -9.82
CA ASP A 40 26.80 0.77 -8.57
C ASP A 40 27.19 -0.12 -7.38
N ALA A 41 27.63 0.49 -6.29
CA ALA A 41 28.01 -0.22 -5.06
C ALA A 41 26.84 -1.00 -4.41
N GLY A 42 25.59 -0.58 -4.63
CA GLY A 42 24.40 -1.20 -4.06
C GLY A 42 23.49 -1.79 -5.14
N VAL A 43 23.07 -3.05 -4.92
CA VAL A 43 22.13 -3.76 -5.80
C VAL A 43 20.78 -3.06 -5.82
N LYS A 44 20.33 -2.66 -7.00
CA LYS A 44 18.99 -2.11 -7.26
C LYS A 44 18.41 -2.76 -8.49
N TYR A 45 17.13 -3.12 -8.46
CA TYR A 45 16.46 -3.75 -9.58
C TYR A 45 15.05 -3.20 -9.71
N GLY A 46 14.64 -2.93 -10.94
CA GLY A 46 13.31 -2.41 -11.24
C GLY A 46 12.93 -2.55 -12.70
N LEU A 47 11.72 -2.10 -13.01
CA LEU A 47 11.15 -2.16 -14.36
C LEU A 47 10.59 -0.78 -14.72
N ALA A 48 10.84 -0.35 -15.96
CA ALA A 48 9.99 0.63 -16.62
C ALA A 48 8.88 -0.14 -17.33
N VAL A 49 7.62 0.16 -17.01
CA VAL A 49 6.45 -0.59 -17.47
C VAL A 49 5.57 0.30 -18.34
N THR A 50 5.10 -0.23 -19.46
CA THR A 50 4.13 0.43 -20.34
C THR A 50 2.89 -0.45 -20.44
N GLY A 51 1.71 0.16 -20.33
CA GLY A 51 0.42 -0.51 -20.44
C GLY A 51 -0.61 0.39 -21.10
N PHE A 52 -1.76 -0.18 -21.44
CA PHE A 52 -2.88 0.53 -22.05
C PHE A 52 -4.08 0.46 -21.12
N VAL A 53 -4.80 1.57 -21.01
CA VAL A 53 -6.07 1.66 -20.28
C VAL A 53 -7.07 2.40 -21.15
N ASN A 54 -8.33 1.96 -21.11
CA ASN A 54 -9.40 2.80 -21.66
C ASN A 54 -9.53 4.02 -20.75
N PRO A 55 -9.37 5.27 -21.24
CA PRO A 55 -9.42 6.46 -20.39
C PRO A 55 -10.72 6.60 -19.58
N LYS A 56 -11.83 6.03 -20.06
CA LYS A 56 -13.13 6.01 -19.35
C LYS A 56 -13.21 4.96 -18.23
N LYS A 57 -12.21 4.09 -18.12
CA LYS A 57 -12.09 3.03 -17.10
C LYS A 57 -10.85 3.20 -16.25
N MET A 58 -10.19 4.36 -16.32
CA MET A 58 -9.03 4.69 -15.51
C MET A 58 -9.52 5.22 -14.17
N TRP A 59 -9.10 4.59 -13.08
CA TRP A 59 -9.30 5.12 -11.73
C TRP A 59 -8.15 6.04 -11.39
N THR A 60 -8.46 7.23 -10.87
CA THR A 60 -7.45 8.11 -10.26
C THR A 60 -7.34 7.82 -8.77
N ASN A 61 -6.26 8.27 -8.15
CA ASN A 61 -6.07 8.12 -6.72
C ASN A 61 -6.85 9.16 -5.91
N ASP A 62 -7.36 10.25 -6.50
CA ASP A 62 -7.94 11.42 -5.82
C ASP A 62 -9.44 11.63 -6.10
N GLY A 63 -10.11 10.61 -6.63
CA GLY A 63 -11.52 10.66 -7.06
C GLY A 63 -12.56 10.25 -6.02
N ALA A 64 -12.15 10.05 -4.76
CA ALA A 64 -13.02 9.54 -3.70
C ALA A 64 -14.21 10.47 -3.44
N LYS A 65 -15.33 9.90 -2.98
CA LYS A 65 -16.56 10.64 -2.66
C LYS A 65 -17.05 10.33 -1.25
N GLU A 66 -17.82 11.25 -0.70
CA GLU A 66 -18.57 11.02 0.54
C GLU A 66 -19.38 9.72 0.44
N GLY A 67 -19.35 8.93 1.51
CA GLY A 67 -20.09 7.68 1.60
C GLY A 67 -19.31 6.47 1.07
N ASP A 68 -18.19 6.67 0.37
CA ASP A 68 -17.39 5.56 -0.14
C ASP A 68 -16.86 4.69 0.99
N VAL A 69 -16.94 3.38 0.79
CA VAL A 69 -16.32 2.38 1.65
C VAL A 69 -14.91 2.12 1.16
N LEU A 70 -13.95 2.14 2.08
CA LEU A 70 -12.56 1.83 1.80
C LEU A 70 -12.33 0.32 1.88
N ILE A 71 -11.86 -0.28 0.79
CA ILE A 71 -11.52 -1.71 0.73
C ILE A 71 -10.03 -1.88 0.45
N PHE A 72 -9.32 -2.59 1.33
CA PHE A 72 -7.88 -2.87 1.18
C PHE A 72 -7.63 -4.35 0.88
N THR A 73 -6.71 -4.65 -0.04
CA THR A 73 -6.59 -5.98 -0.69
C THR A 73 -5.31 -6.76 -0.41
N LYS A 74 -4.49 -6.29 0.54
CA LYS A 74 -3.36 -7.04 1.11
C LYS A 74 -3.25 -6.75 2.60
N ARG A 75 -2.33 -7.42 3.29
CA ARG A 75 -2.03 -7.15 4.70
C ARG A 75 -0.91 -6.12 4.86
N LEU A 76 -0.92 -5.34 5.95
CA LEU A 76 0.17 -4.43 6.31
C LEU A 76 1.31 -5.13 7.07
N GLY A 77 2.49 -4.50 7.06
CA GLY A 77 3.64 -4.88 7.89
C GLY A 77 4.85 -5.44 7.14
N THR A 78 4.93 -5.26 5.81
CA THR A 78 6.06 -5.79 5.03
C THR A 78 7.39 -5.12 5.37
N GLY A 79 7.39 -3.81 5.65
CA GLY A 79 8.58 -3.07 6.06
C GLY A 79 9.06 -3.50 7.44
N ILE A 80 8.16 -3.56 8.42
CA ILE A 80 8.47 -4.02 9.79
C ILE A 80 9.04 -5.44 9.79
N LEU A 81 8.43 -6.39 9.06
CA LEU A 81 8.95 -7.77 8.98
C LEU A 81 10.32 -7.84 8.29
N THR A 82 10.57 -6.99 7.30
CA THR A 82 11.88 -6.92 6.65
C THR A 82 12.94 -6.34 7.60
N ALA A 83 12.58 -5.31 8.39
CA ALA A 83 13.45 -4.78 9.43
C ALA A 83 13.70 -5.80 10.54
N GLY A 84 12.66 -6.48 11.01
CA GLY A 84 12.74 -7.57 11.98
C GLY A 84 13.63 -8.71 11.50
N ARG A 85 13.63 -9.02 10.20
CA ARG A 85 14.56 -9.99 9.62
C ARG A 85 16.02 -9.56 9.74
N ASN A 86 16.32 -8.27 9.54
CA ASN A 86 17.68 -7.73 9.65
C ASN A 86 18.24 -7.81 11.08
N VAL A 87 17.36 -7.76 12.09
CA VAL A 87 17.75 -7.87 13.51
C VAL A 87 17.52 -9.27 14.11
N GLY A 88 17.07 -10.24 13.30
CA GLY A 88 16.88 -11.63 13.74
C GLY A 88 15.59 -11.91 14.51
N GLU A 89 14.61 -11.01 14.50
CA GLU A 89 13.34 -11.13 15.24
C GLU A 89 12.16 -11.65 14.40
N THR A 90 12.31 -11.70 13.07
CA THR A 90 11.30 -12.28 12.18
C THR A 90 11.57 -13.76 11.92
N THR A 91 10.57 -14.60 12.17
CA THR A 91 10.66 -16.04 11.93
C THR A 91 10.57 -16.38 10.44
N ASP A 92 11.07 -17.55 10.04
CA ASP A 92 11.00 -18.00 8.65
C ASP A 92 9.57 -18.14 8.13
N ALA A 93 8.62 -18.51 8.99
CA ALA A 93 7.20 -18.60 8.63
C ALA A 93 6.60 -17.21 8.34
N GLN A 94 6.94 -16.20 9.15
CA GLN A 94 6.52 -14.81 8.96
C GLN A 94 7.16 -14.22 7.70
N LEU A 95 8.46 -14.41 7.50
CA LEU A 95 9.16 -13.97 6.31
C LEU A 95 8.58 -14.62 5.06
N SER A 96 8.30 -15.92 5.09
CA SER A 96 7.68 -16.63 3.97
C SER A 96 6.28 -16.08 3.64
N ALA A 97 5.47 -15.73 4.65
CA ALA A 97 4.18 -15.08 4.42
C ALA A 97 4.32 -13.69 3.79
N CYS A 98 5.29 -12.89 4.27
CA CYS A 98 5.63 -11.59 3.71
C CYS A 98 6.06 -11.70 2.24
N LEU A 99 7.02 -12.58 1.92
CA LEU A 99 7.53 -12.81 0.57
C LEU A 99 6.43 -13.29 -0.39
N ARG A 100 5.58 -14.24 0.05
CA ARG A 100 4.42 -14.67 -0.76
C ARG A 100 3.52 -13.50 -1.12
N GLN A 101 3.20 -12.64 -0.16
CA GLN A 101 2.36 -11.48 -0.42
C GLN A 101 3.02 -10.46 -1.36
N MET A 102 4.30 -10.13 -1.13
CA MET A 102 5.03 -9.15 -1.94
C MET A 102 5.20 -9.62 -3.39
N THR A 103 5.23 -10.94 -3.62
CA THR A 103 5.32 -11.53 -4.96
C THR A 103 3.97 -11.79 -5.63
N THR A 104 2.84 -11.65 -4.92
CA THR A 104 1.49 -11.75 -5.52
C THR A 104 1.14 -10.49 -6.31
N LEU A 105 0.71 -10.65 -7.57
CA LEU A 105 0.24 -9.55 -8.41
C LEU A 105 -1.09 -8.96 -7.91
N ASN A 106 -1.24 -7.64 -8.00
CA ASN A 106 -2.52 -6.95 -7.75
C ASN A 106 -3.56 -7.15 -8.87
N ARG A 107 -3.21 -7.89 -9.94
CA ARG A 107 -4.06 -8.17 -11.11
C ARG A 107 -5.43 -8.69 -10.73
N GLY A 108 -5.50 -9.72 -9.88
CA GLY A 108 -6.77 -10.32 -9.48
C GLY A 108 -7.69 -9.34 -8.75
N ALA A 109 -7.14 -8.47 -7.92
CA ALA A 109 -7.89 -7.44 -7.21
C ALA A 109 -8.44 -6.37 -8.17
N ALA A 110 -7.61 -5.89 -9.11
CA ALA A 110 -8.03 -4.92 -10.12
C ALA A 110 -9.10 -5.49 -11.07
N GLU A 111 -8.90 -6.72 -11.57
CA GLU A 111 -9.88 -7.40 -12.43
C GLU A 111 -11.20 -7.64 -11.69
N ALA A 112 -11.16 -8.04 -10.42
CA ALA A 112 -12.36 -8.21 -9.60
C ALA A 112 -13.15 -6.90 -9.43
N ALA A 113 -12.45 -5.78 -9.20
CA ALA A 113 -13.04 -4.45 -8.99
C ALA A 113 -13.62 -3.82 -10.28
N SER A 114 -13.16 -4.24 -11.48
CA SER A 114 -13.53 -3.64 -12.77
C SER A 114 -15.04 -3.63 -13.11
N GLY A 115 -15.85 -4.41 -12.41
CA GLY A 115 -17.30 -4.50 -12.58
C GLY A 115 -18.13 -3.69 -11.58
N PHE A 116 -17.48 -2.89 -10.74
CA PHE A 116 -18.11 -2.10 -9.67
C PHE A 116 -17.83 -0.61 -9.83
N GLU A 117 -18.60 0.22 -9.15
CA GLU A 117 -18.42 1.66 -9.10
C GLU A 117 -17.31 2.03 -8.11
N ILE A 118 -16.09 2.13 -8.65
CA ILE A 118 -14.89 2.60 -7.96
C ILE A 118 -14.70 4.08 -8.27
N HIS A 119 -14.62 4.90 -7.23
CA HIS A 119 -14.40 6.34 -7.34
C HIS A 119 -12.91 6.71 -7.29
N ALA A 120 -12.14 6.01 -6.45
CA ALA A 120 -10.69 6.13 -6.41
C ALA A 120 -10.00 4.79 -6.15
N ALA A 121 -8.77 4.67 -6.64
CA ALA A 121 -7.91 3.54 -6.36
C ALA A 121 -6.44 3.97 -6.29
N THR A 122 -5.70 3.44 -5.32
CA THR A 122 -4.24 3.55 -5.24
C THR A 122 -3.62 2.25 -4.76
N ASP A 123 -2.33 2.06 -4.98
CA ASP A 123 -1.56 0.99 -4.36
C ASP A 123 -0.81 1.49 -3.12
N VAL A 124 -0.94 0.79 -2.00
CA VAL A 124 -0.25 1.15 -0.76
C VAL A 124 1.20 0.68 -0.83
N THR A 125 2.13 1.62 -0.93
CA THR A 125 3.57 1.34 -1.06
C THR A 125 4.42 2.10 -0.05
N GLY A 126 5.46 2.82 -0.49
CA GLY A 126 6.51 3.40 0.37
C GLY A 126 6.03 4.44 1.38
N PHE A 127 4.91 5.12 1.10
CA PHE A 127 4.32 6.10 2.02
C PHE A 127 3.45 5.49 3.13
N GLY A 128 3.34 4.15 3.15
CA GLY A 128 2.50 3.44 4.11
C GLY A 128 1.01 3.68 3.87
N PHE A 129 0.17 3.05 4.69
CA PHE A 129 -1.28 3.10 4.51
C PHE A 129 -1.81 4.53 4.65
N LEU A 130 -1.39 5.24 5.71
CA LEU A 130 -1.88 6.59 6.00
C LEU A 130 -1.38 7.63 4.98
N GLY A 131 -0.15 7.52 4.48
CA GLY A 131 0.35 8.43 3.44
C GLY A 131 -0.48 8.33 2.16
N HIS A 132 -0.66 7.11 1.65
CA HIS A 132 -1.49 6.86 0.46
C HIS A 132 -2.96 7.23 0.66
N LEU A 133 -3.51 7.04 1.85
CA LEU A 133 -4.86 7.49 2.18
C LEU A 133 -4.99 9.02 2.13
N THR A 134 -4.00 9.77 2.66
CA THR A 134 -4.03 11.23 2.59
C THR A 134 -3.95 11.77 1.16
N GLU A 135 -3.16 11.12 0.29
CA GLU A 135 -3.17 11.42 -1.14
C GLU A 135 -4.55 11.19 -1.76
N MET A 136 -5.25 10.13 -1.33
CA MET A 136 -6.59 9.81 -1.80
C MET A 136 -7.67 10.79 -1.37
N LEU A 137 -7.46 11.45 -0.22
CA LEU A 137 -8.25 12.60 0.20
C LEU A 137 -7.84 13.90 -0.50
N GLY A 138 -6.93 13.86 -1.49
CA GLY A 138 -6.44 15.04 -2.18
C GLY A 138 -5.60 15.98 -1.31
N ILE A 139 -5.06 15.48 -0.20
CA ILE A 139 -4.27 16.24 0.78
C ILE A 139 -2.80 15.87 0.60
N LEU A 140 -2.02 16.76 -0.03
CA LEU A 140 -0.56 16.65 -0.04
C LEU A 140 0.05 17.61 0.97
N PRO A 141 0.80 17.11 1.96
CA PRO A 141 1.76 17.90 2.71
C PRO A 141 2.81 18.52 1.76
N HIS A 142 2.83 19.85 1.63
CA HIS A 142 3.88 20.55 0.87
C HIS A 142 4.35 21.81 1.59
N ALA A 143 5.56 21.77 2.18
CA ALA A 143 6.35 22.93 2.61
C ALA A 143 5.55 24.16 3.08
N GLY A 144 4.76 24.00 4.16
CA GLY A 144 4.00 25.10 4.78
C GLY A 144 2.67 25.46 4.12
N SER A 145 2.20 24.69 3.13
CA SER A 145 0.86 24.85 2.53
C SER A 145 0.20 23.48 2.25
N ARG A 146 -1.14 23.48 2.21
CA ARG A 146 -1.94 22.34 1.75
C ARG A 146 -2.20 22.52 0.27
N LEU A 147 -1.58 21.71 -0.58
CA LEU A 147 -1.94 21.72 -2.00
C LEU A 147 -3.22 20.88 -2.17
N LYS A 148 -4.33 21.54 -2.52
CA LYS A 148 -5.59 20.88 -2.85
C LYS A 148 -5.45 20.27 -4.25
N LEU A 149 -5.40 18.94 -4.35
CA LEU A 149 -5.27 18.25 -5.64
C LEU A 149 -6.59 18.24 -6.43
N SER A 150 -7.72 18.17 -5.72
CA SER A 150 -9.07 18.10 -6.29
C SER A 150 -10.12 18.54 -5.26
N ASP A 151 -11.40 18.49 -5.63
CA ASP A 151 -12.52 18.68 -4.69
C ASP A 151 -12.51 17.67 -3.52
N ALA A 152 -11.71 16.59 -3.61
CA ALA A 152 -11.47 15.65 -2.50
C ALA A 152 -10.81 16.30 -1.28
N GLY A 153 -10.14 17.46 -1.42
CA GLY A 153 -9.52 18.18 -0.30
C GLY A 153 -10.49 18.73 0.77
N ASP A 154 -11.79 18.47 0.62
CA ASP A 154 -12.84 18.71 1.62
C ASP A 154 -13.50 17.40 2.10
N LEU A 155 -12.79 16.28 2.05
CA LEU A 155 -13.23 15.01 2.62
C LEU A 155 -12.47 14.68 3.90
N SER A 156 -13.14 13.89 4.73
CA SER A 156 -12.56 13.23 5.89
C SER A 156 -12.73 11.72 5.76
N CYS A 157 -12.11 10.94 6.63
CA CYS A 157 -12.42 9.52 6.73
C CYS A 157 -12.30 9.01 8.16
N VAL A 158 -12.94 7.87 8.39
CA VAL A 158 -12.79 7.05 9.59
C VAL A 158 -12.20 5.71 9.18
N ILE A 159 -11.14 5.29 9.86
CA ILE A 159 -10.43 4.02 9.65
C ILE A 159 -10.66 3.12 10.86
N TYR A 160 -11.11 1.89 10.59
CA TYR A 160 -11.40 0.87 11.60
C TYR A 160 -10.15 0.02 11.82
N ARG A 161 -9.37 0.30 12.88
CA ARG A 161 -8.06 -0.35 13.06
C ARG A 161 -8.14 -1.87 13.26
N GLU A 162 -9.25 -2.37 13.81
CA GLU A 162 -9.47 -3.81 14.00
C GLU A 162 -9.74 -4.55 12.69
N GLU A 163 -10.20 -3.84 11.65
CA GLU A 163 -10.47 -4.42 10.33
C GLU A 163 -9.23 -4.40 9.43
N ILE A 164 -8.15 -3.72 9.84
CA ILE A 164 -6.91 -3.66 9.07
C ILE A 164 -6.25 -5.05 9.05
N PRO A 165 -6.12 -5.69 7.89
CA PRO A 165 -5.52 -7.01 7.81
C PRO A 165 -4.00 -6.89 8.00
N LEU A 166 -3.42 -7.69 8.91
CA LEU A 166 -2.00 -7.62 9.26
C LEU A 166 -1.24 -8.89 8.87
N LEU A 167 0.02 -8.74 8.49
CA LEU A 167 0.91 -9.88 8.34
C LEU A 167 1.22 -10.47 9.72
N PRO A 168 1.30 -11.80 9.85
CA PRO A 168 1.64 -12.43 11.12
C PRO A 168 2.94 -11.87 11.69
N GLY A 169 2.92 -11.45 12.95
CA GLY A 169 4.08 -10.89 13.66
C GLY A 169 4.31 -9.39 13.48
N ALA A 170 3.71 -8.73 12.49
CA ALA A 170 3.95 -7.31 12.23
C ALA A 170 3.60 -6.43 13.43
N LEU A 171 2.40 -6.60 14.01
CA LEU A 171 1.98 -5.84 15.18
C LEU A 171 2.87 -6.12 16.40
N SER A 172 3.22 -7.39 16.64
CA SER A 172 4.07 -7.77 17.78
C SER A 172 5.46 -7.13 17.69
N LEU A 173 6.06 -7.13 16.51
CA LEU A 173 7.36 -6.50 16.29
C LEU A 173 7.30 -4.99 16.47
N ALA A 174 6.28 -4.34 15.91
CA ALA A 174 6.06 -2.90 16.09
C ALA A 174 5.84 -2.52 17.57
N SER A 175 5.05 -3.32 18.30
CA SER A 175 4.86 -3.18 19.74
C SER A 175 6.15 -3.35 20.54
N ASN A 176 7.12 -4.11 20.01
CA ASN A 176 8.45 -4.28 20.58
C ASN A 176 9.49 -3.30 19.99
N PHE A 177 9.03 -2.18 19.42
CA PHE A 177 9.86 -1.10 18.89
C PHE A 177 10.72 -1.44 17.66
N VAL A 178 10.44 -2.56 16.98
CA VAL A 178 10.99 -2.81 15.64
C VAL A 178 10.24 -1.93 14.65
N THR A 179 10.88 -0.82 14.28
CA THR A 179 10.33 0.20 13.37
C THR A 179 11.23 0.38 12.15
N THR A 180 10.76 1.11 11.14
CA THR A 180 11.54 1.41 9.94
C THR A 180 11.84 2.90 9.84
N GLY A 181 12.99 3.26 9.28
CA GLY A 181 13.30 4.66 8.97
C GLY A 181 12.30 5.29 7.99
N GLY A 182 11.71 4.48 7.10
CA GLY A 182 10.62 4.91 6.22
C GLY A 182 9.34 5.23 6.99
N GLY A 183 8.97 4.40 7.97
CA GLY A 183 7.79 4.63 8.81
C GLY A 183 7.86 5.94 9.57
N GLN A 184 9.03 6.27 10.12
CA GLN A 184 9.22 7.57 10.78
C GLN A 184 9.14 8.76 9.82
N LYS A 185 9.65 8.62 8.59
CA LYS A 185 9.46 9.65 7.55
C LYS A 185 7.98 9.83 7.20
N ASN A 186 7.23 8.74 7.10
CA ASN A 186 5.80 8.77 6.83
C ASN A 186 5.02 9.41 7.98
N ARG A 187 5.36 9.09 9.24
CA ARG A 187 4.80 9.73 10.44
C ARG A 187 5.05 11.24 10.42
N ASN A 188 6.26 11.68 10.12
CA ASN A 188 6.57 13.11 10.01
C ASN A 188 5.88 13.79 8.81
N TYR A 189 5.57 13.03 7.76
CA TYR A 189 4.93 13.53 6.56
C TYR A 189 3.44 13.78 6.75
N CYS A 190 2.69 12.81 7.29
CA CYS A 190 1.23 12.88 7.38
C CYS A 190 0.65 12.72 8.80
N GLY A 191 1.48 12.58 9.85
CA GLY A 191 1.01 12.38 11.22
C GLY A 191 0.12 13.52 11.74
N ASP A 192 0.41 14.76 11.37
CA ASP A 192 -0.39 15.94 11.74
C ASP A 192 -1.77 16.01 11.06
N LEU A 193 -2.07 15.04 10.18
CA LEU A 193 -3.36 14.88 9.51
C LEU A 193 -4.22 13.77 10.15
N VAL A 194 -3.69 13.07 11.15
CA VAL A 194 -4.31 11.86 11.72
C VAL A 194 -4.61 12.06 13.20
N ASP A 195 -5.87 11.87 13.54
CA ASP A 195 -6.36 11.76 14.91
C ASP A 195 -6.45 10.29 15.30
N PHE A 196 -5.61 9.88 16.25
CA PHE A 196 -5.62 8.52 16.78
C PHE A 196 -6.44 8.47 18.06
N ALA A 197 -7.50 7.64 18.06
CA ALA A 197 -8.24 7.37 19.28
C ALA A 197 -7.30 6.81 20.37
N PRO A 198 -7.57 7.06 21.67
CA PRO A 198 -6.72 6.55 22.76
C PRO A 198 -6.54 5.03 22.78
N SER A 199 -7.46 4.28 22.16
CA SER A 199 -7.39 2.83 21.96
C SER A 199 -6.33 2.39 20.95
N VAL A 200 -5.84 3.28 20.08
CA VAL A 200 -4.87 2.93 19.04
C VAL A 200 -3.47 2.92 19.61
N THR A 201 -2.97 1.71 19.87
CA THR A 201 -1.66 1.47 20.46
C THR A 201 -0.52 1.99 19.57
N PHE A 202 0.62 2.30 20.18
CA PHE A 202 1.84 2.67 19.47
C PHE A 202 2.19 1.69 18.32
N GLY A 203 2.15 0.37 18.61
CA GLY A 203 2.45 -0.65 17.60
C GLY A 203 1.51 -0.59 16.40
N MET A 204 0.21 -0.33 16.61
CA MET A 204 -0.73 -0.19 15.50
C MET A 204 -0.49 1.09 14.70
N GLN A 205 -0.13 2.20 15.35
CA GLN A 205 0.26 3.42 14.64
C GLN A 205 1.49 3.17 13.76
N GLU A 206 2.53 2.51 14.27
CA GLU A 206 3.74 2.18 13.51
C GLU A 206 3.43 1.29 12.30
N VAL A 207 2.52 0.33 12.44
CA VAL A 207 2.06 -0.50 11.32
C VAL A 207 1.34 0.32 10.24
N LEU A 208 0.56 1.32 10.62
CA LEU A 208 -0.17 2.18 9.67
C LEU A 208 0.76 3.15 8.91
N PHE A 209 1.89 3.54 9.53
CA PHE A 209 2.93 4.33 8.86
C PHE A 209 3.97 3.48 8.13
N ASP A 210 4.02 2.16 8.37
CA ASP A 210 5.03 1.27 7.81
C ASP A 210 5.05 1.31 6.26
N PRO A 211 6.21 1.58 5.62
CA PRO A 211 6.35 1.48 4.17
C PRO A 211 6.05 0.06 3.71
N GLN A 212 5.19 -0.06 2.72
CA GLN A 212 4.85 -1.35 2.13
C GLN A 212 5.65 -1.58 0.84
N THR A 213 6.34 -2.71 0.76
CA THR A 213 6.90 -3.17 -0.52
C THR A 213 5.85 -4.02 -1.23
N ALA A 214 5.46 -3.63 -2.44
CA ALA A 214 4.43 -4.32 -3.23
C ALA A 214 3.13 -4.59 -2.44
N GLY A 215 2.64 -3.56 -1.74
CA GLY A 215 1.39 -3.64 -0.99
C GLY A 215 0.15 -3.73 -1.88
N GLY A 216 -1.01 -3.73 -1.23
CA GLY A 216 -2.30 -4.00 -1.89
C GLY A 216 -2.87 -2.76 -2.54
N LEU A 217 -3.96 -2.96 -3.28
CA LEU A 217 -4.82 -1.88 -3.71
C LEU A 217 -5.74 -1.44 -2.56
N LEU A 218 -5.87 -0.13 -2.39
CA LEU A 218 -6.88 0.54 -1.58
C LEU A 218 -7.90 1.16 -2.55
N PHE A 219 -9.16 0.77 -2.43
CA PHE A 219 -10.26 1.26 -3.23
C PHE A 219 -11.19 2.14 -2.39
N ALA A 220 -11.64 3.27 -2.94
CA ALA A 220 -12.84 3.98 -2.51
C ALA A 220 -14.02 3.54 -3.39
N VAL A 221 -14.95 2.81 -2.79
CA VAL A 221 -16.03 2.09 -3.49
C VAL A 221 -17.37 2.68 -3.11
N ALA A 222 -18.25 2.90 -4.08
CA ALA A 222 -19.62 3.33 -3.78
C ALA A 222 -20.29 2.37 -2.79
N GLU A 223 -20.96 2.91 -1.76
CA GLU A 223 -21.50 2.12 -0.64
C GLU A 223 -22.39 0.94 -1.09
N LYS A 224 -23.20 1.14 -2.13
CA LYS A 224 -24.07 0.11 -2.72
C LYS A 224 -23.32 -1.13 -3.25
N ASP A 225 -22.07 -0.95 -3.67
CA ASP A 225 -21.26 -1.98 -4.32
C ASP A 225 -20.25 -2.63 -3.37
N ALA A 226 -19.97 -2.00 -2.23
CA ALA A 226 -18.93 -2.40 -1.30
C ALA A 226 -19.03 -3.87 -0.85
N ASN A 227 -20.22 -4.29 -0.40
CA ASN A 227 -20.46 -5.67 0.06
C ASN A 227 -20.26 -6.70 -1.04
N ALA A 228 -20.74 -6.41 -2.25
CA ALA A 228 -20.63 -7.31 -3.38
C ALA A 228 -19.17 -7.44 -3.87
N LEU A 229 -18.42 -6.34 -3.90
CA LEU A 229 -17.00 -6.36 -4.23
C LEU A 229 -16.19 -7.10 -3.17
N TRP A 230 -16.41 -6.83 -1.88
CA TRP A 230 -15.73 -7.52 -0.79
C TRP A 230 -15.98 -9.04 -0.83
N ALA A 231 -17.23 -9.45 -1.04
CA ALA A 231 -17.59 -10.86 -1.18
C ALA A 231 -16.90 -11.51 -2.40
N LYS A 232 -16.86 -10.81 -3.54
CA LYS A 232 -16.16 -11.29 -4.74
C LYS A 232 -14.66 -11.48 -4.50
N LEU A 233 -13.99 -10.47 -3.92
CA LEU A 233 -12.55 -10.56 -3.59
C LEU A 233 -12.27 -11.74 -2.66
N THR A 234 -13.08 -11.89 -1.62
CA THR A 234 -12.96 -12.99 -0.65
C THR A 234 -13.18 -14.36 -1.32
N SER A 235 -14.16 -14.47 -2.22
CA SER A 235 -14.42 -15.72 -2.96
C SER A 235 -13.26 -16.13 -3.88
N LEU A 236 -12.43 -15.18 -4.32
CA LEU A 236 -11.22 -15.41 -5.10
C LEU A 236 -9.98 -15.69 -4.22
N GLY A 237 -10.14 -15.74 -2.91
CA GLY A 237 -9.03 -15.89 -1.96
C GLY A 237 -8.13 -14.66 -1.84
N ILE A 238 -8.57 -13.50 -2.34
CA ILE A 238 -7.84 -12.24 -2.20
C ILE A 238 -8.09 -11.72 -0.77
N PRO A 239 -7.05 -11.42 0.01
CA PRO A 239 -7.21 -10.90 1.37
C PRO A 239 -7.78 -9.48 1.31
N ALA A 240 -9.10 -9.36 1.43
CA ALA A 240 -9.81 -8.08 1.37
C ALA A 240 -10.53 -7.75 2.67
N ALA A 241 -10.46 -6.50 3.10
CA ALA A 241 -11.16 -5.99 4.27
C ALA A 241 -11.77 -4.62 3.99
N MET A 242 -12.92 -4.35 4.60
CA MET A 242 -13.52 -3.00 4.64
C MET A 242 -12.88 -2.24 5.79
N VAL A 243 -11.95 -1.35 5.46
CA VAL A 243 -11.03 -0.75 6.43
C VAL A 243 -11.47 0.63 6.92
N GLY A 244 -12.54 1.19 6.34
CA GLY A 244 -13.00 2.52 6.70
C GLY A 244 -14.09 3.06 5.78
N LYS A 245 -14.45 4.31 6.01
CA LYS A 245 -15.45 5.04 5.22
C LYS A 245 -15.00 6.48 5.01
N ILE A 246 -15.22 7.01 3.80
CA ILE A 246 -15.07 8.42 3.46
C ILE A 246 -16.29 9.19 3.95
N THR A 247 -16.07 10.33 4.57
CA THR A 247 -17.10 11.22 5.11
C THR A 247 -16.94 12.63 4.55
N GLU A 248 -17.97 13.46 4.71
CA GLU A 248 -17.80 14.90 4.58
C GLU A 248 -16.75 15.42 5.58
N LYS A 249 -16.18 16.59 5.30
CA LYS A 249 -15.21 17.26 6.17
C LYS A 249 -15.72 17.40 7.60
N GLY A 250 -15.00 16.85 8.55
CA GLY A 250 -15.38 16.87 9.97
C GLY A 250 -16.54 15.93 10.33
N GLY A 251 -17.14 15.22 9.37
CA GLY A 251 -18.14 14.16 9.59
C GLY A 251 -17.57 12.95 10.35
N ASN A 252 -16.25 12.88 10.51
CA ASN A 252 -15.55 11.93 11.36
C ASN A 252 -15.50 12.35 12.84
N GLY A 253 -16.01 13.54 13.20
CA GLY A 253 -16.01 14.07 14.56
C GLY A 253 -14.68 14.68 15.02
N SER A 254 -13.71 14.86 14.12
CA SER A 254 -12.41 15.46 14.40
C SER A 254 -12.16 16.69 13.52
N ALA A 255 -11.27 17.58 13.99
CA ALA A 255 -10.74 18.66 13.17
C ALA A 255 -9.70 18.16 12.14
N LEU A 256 -9.18 16.95 12.33
CA LEU A 256 -8.22 16.33 11.43
C LEU A 256 -8.94 15.48 10.36
N PRO A 257 -8.39 15.39 9.14
CA PRO A 257 -9.05 14.72 8.03
C PRO A 257 -9.16 13.20 8.24
N VAL A 258 -8.23 12.57 8.95
CA VAL A 258 -8.24 11.12 9.19
C VAL A 258 -8.46 10.86 10.66
N VAL A 259 -9.46 10.03 11.00
CA VAL A 259 -9.62 9.45 12.34
C VAL A 259 -9.34 7.96 12.27
N VAL A 260 -8.52 7.44 13.18
CA VAL A 260 -8.29 6.00 13.35
C VAL A 260 -8.88 5.56 14.68
N CYS A 261 -9.83 4.63 14.67
CA CYS A 261 -10.54 4.12 15.85
C CYS A 261 -10.38 2.61 16.05
#